data_AF-A0A968MY13-F1
#
_entry.id   AF-A0A968MY13-F1
#
_cell.length_a   1.000
_cell.length_b   1.000
_cell.length_c   1.000
_cell.angle_alpha   90.00
_cell.angle_beta   90.00
_cell.angle_gamma   90.00
#
_symmetry.space_group_name_H-M   'P 1'
#
loop_
_entity.id
_entity.type
_entity.pdbx_description
1 polymer ?
#
loop_
_entity_poly.entity_id
_entity_poly.type
_entity_poly.pdbx_seq_one_letter_code
_entity_poly.pdbx_strand_id
1 'polypeptide(L)'
;MAGDAKVMYEAAVTESFLWLNVANAASVAQAYLNPEIRTFAKWDDNADKLALILTQKYIAMFGINGLETWTDYRRTGIPDVPLSISPSRGSNVIPKRLIYPLEEYQYNSANAVNEGTIDPQSATIFGIRII
;
A
#
# COMPACT_ATOMS: atom_id res chain seq x y z
N MET A 1 -15.12 20.63 7.44
CA MET A 1 -14.60 21.35 6.26
C MET A 1 -14.51 20.34 5.13
N ALA A 2 -15.25 20.52 4.04
CA ALA A 2 -15.07 19.67 2.86
C ALA A 2 -13.78 20.12 2.16
N GLY A 3 -12.74 19.29 2.19
CA GLY A 3 -11.54 19.51 1.41
C GLY A 3 -11.78 19.09 -0.05
N ASP A 4 -11.25 19.84 -1.00
CA ASP A 4 -11.23 19.42 -2.40
C ASP A 4 -10.22 18.26 -2.56
N ALA A 5 -10.71 17.09 -2.96
CA ALA A 5 -9.90 15.88 -3.09
C ALA A 5 -8.78 16.04 -4.13
N LYS A 6 -9.01 16.80 -5.20
CA LYS A 6 -7.98 17.06 -6.23
C LYS A 6 -6.85 17.88 -5.64
N VAL A 7 -7.19 18.96 -4.94
CA VAL A 7 -6.20 19.85 -4.31
C VAL A 7 -5.36 19.09 -3.29
N MET A 8 -5.99 18.25 -2.46
CA MET A 8 -5.28 17.46 -1.46
C MET A 8 -4.38 16.39 -2.08
N TYR A 9 -4.82 15.75 -3.17
CA TYR A 9 -4.03 14.80 -3.92
C TYR A 9 -2.78 15.46 -4.54
N GLU A 10 -2.95 16.57 -5.24
CA GLU A 10 -1.84 17.29 -5.90
C GLU A 10 -0.84 17.84 -4.86
N ALA A 11 -1.34 18.33 -3.73
CA ALA A 11 -0.51 18.75 -2.60
C ALA A 11 0.30 17.59 -2.01
N ALA A 12 -0.32 16.43 -1.80
CA ALA A 12 0.37 15.25 -1.26
C ALA A 12 1.46 14.72 -2.20
N VAL A 13 1.21 14.71 -3.52
CA VAL A 13 2.24 14.34 -4.51
C VAL A 13 3.39 15.35 -4.46
N THR A 14 3.10 16.65 -4.40
CA THR A 14 4.15 17.68 -4.28
C THR A 14 4.99 17.53 -3.02
N GLU A 15 4.35 17.22 -1.88
CA GLU A 15 5.04 16.96 -0.61
C GLU A 15 5.99 15.75 -0.70
N SER A 16 5.62 14.70 -1.43
CA SER A 16 6.50 13.55 -1.64
C SER A 16 7.81 13.94 -2.35
N PHE A 17 7.76 14.85 -3.33
CA PHE A 17 8.97 15.35 -4.02
C PHE A 17 9.80 16.25 -3.12
N LEU A 18 9.14 17.05 -2.27
CA LEU A 18 9.81 17.90 -1.28
C LEU A 18 10.53 17.06 -0.22
N TRP A 19 9.88 16.02 0.31
CA TRP A 19 10.46 15.12 1.31
C TRP A 19 11.73 14.42 0.80
N LEU A 20 11.74 14.02 -0.48
CA LEU A 20 12.91 13.43 -1.14
C LEU A 20 14.01 14.44 -1.49
N ASN A 21 13.84 15.73 -1.16
CA ASN A 21 14.74 16.82 -1.49
C ASN A 21 15.07 16.91 -2.99
N VAL A 22 14.07 16.69 -3.86
CA VAL A 22 14.25 16.83 -5.31
C VAL A 22 14.54 18.29 -5.66
N ALA A 23 15.56 18.55 -6.49
CA ALA A 23 15.85 19.89 -6.97
C ALA A 23 14.65 20.46 -7.75
N ASN A 24 14.21 21.68 -7.41
CA ASN A 24 12.99 22.29 -7.97
C ASN A 24 11.73 21.41 -7.78
N ALA A 25 11.61 20.74 -6.63
CA ALA A 25 10.54 19.77 -6.33
C ALA A 25 9.13 20.21 -6.77
N ALA A 26 8.71 21.45 -6.50
CA ALA A 26 7.39 21.94 -6.89
C ALA A 26 7.17 21.91 -8.41
N SER A 27 8.15 22.37 -9.19
CA SER A 27 8.07 22.37 -10.65
C SER A 27 8.13 20.95 -11.23
N VAL A 28 8.97 20.09 -10.64
CA VAL A 28 9.08 18.68 -11.06
C VAL A 28 7.79 17.91 -10.75
N ALA A 29 7.21 18.12 -9.56
CA ALA A 29 5.93 17.53 -9.18
C ALA A 29 4.79 18.02 -10.08
N GLN A 30 4.77 19.31 -10.44
CA GLN A 30 3.78 19.85 -11.37
C GLN A 30 3.88 19.20 -12.76
N ALA A 31 5.09 19.01 -13.28
CA ALA A 31 5.32 18.31 -14.54
C ALA A 31 4.91 16.82 -14.46
N TYR A 32 5.12 16.19 -13.30
CA TYR A 32 4.67 14.82 -13.04
C TYR A 32 3.15 14.67 -12.97
N LEU A 33 2.45 15.66 -12.37
CA LEU A 33 1.00 15.70 -12.24
C LEU A 33 0.27 16.07 -13.53
N ASN A 34 0.95 16.75 -14.46
CA ASN A 34 0.38 17.12 -15.76
C ASN A 34 1.29 16.73 -16.95
N PRO A 35 1.56 15.43 -17.16
CA PRO A 35 2.42 14.97 -18.24
C PRO A 35 1.64 14.84 -19.55
N GLU A 36 2.30 15.09 -20.68
CA GLU A 36 1.67 14.96 -22.00
C GLU A 36 1.49 13.50 -22.46
N ILE A 37 2.31 12.56 -21.94
CA ILE A 37 2.38 11.17 -22.44
C ILE A 37 2.00 10.14 -21.37
N ARG A 38 2.34 10.36 -20.08
CA ARG A 38 2.20 9.36 -19.01
C ARG A 38 1.19 9.82 -17.95
N THR A 39 -0.08 9.85 -18.31
CA THR A 39 -1.17 10.46 -17.51
C THR A 39 -1.59 9.70 -16.25
N PHE A 40 -0.85 8.67 -15.83
CA PHE A 40 -1.19 7.83 -14.67
C PHE A 40 -1.21 8.59 -13.32
N ALA A 41 -0.59 9.77 -13.25
CA ALA A 41 -0.62 10.65 -12.08
C ALA A 41 -1.58 11.84 -12.25
N LYS A 42 -2.17 12.04 -13.43
CA LYS A 42 -3.01 13.19 -13.72
C LYS A 42 -4.42 12.96 -13.17
N TRP A 43 -4.86 13.83 -12.27
CA TRP A 43 -6.14 13.66 -11.59
C TRP A 43 -7.30 13.52 -12.57
N ASP A 44 -7.45 14.44 -13.52
CA ASP A 44 -8.64 14.51 -14.39
C ASP A 44 -8.76 13.31 -15.33
N ASP A 45 -7.65 12.66 -15.68
CA ASP A 45 -7.61 11.55 -16.66
C ASP A 45 -7.92 10.18 -16.04
N ASN A 46 -7.96 10.08 -14.71
CA ASN A 46 -8.20 8.81 -14.00
C ASN A 46 -9.63 8.77 -13.46
N ALA A 47 -10.45 7.79 -13.88
CA ALA A 47 -11.83 7.66 -13.40
C ALA A 47 -11.91 7.20 -11.93
N ASP A 48 -11.08 6.24 -11.54
CA ASP A 48 -11.02 5.73 -10.18
C ASP A 48 -10.04 6.56 -9.34
N LYS A 49 -10.58 7.55 -8.60
CA LYS A 49 -9.79 8.43 -7.75
C LYS A 49 -9.20 7.70 -6.54
N LEU A 50 -9.86 6.66 -6.04
CA LEU A 50 -9.35 5.89 -4.89
C LEU A 50 -8.12 5.08 -5.31
N ALA A 51 -8.20 4.39 -6.45
CA ALA A 51 -7.07 3.66 -7.01
C ALA A 51 -5.91 4.59 -7.36
N LEU A 52 -6.18 5.77 -7.90
CA LEU A 52 -5.17 6.80 -8.15
C LEU A 52 -4.45 7.20 -6.86
N ILE A 53 -5.20 7.59 -5.82
CA ILE A 53 -4.65 8.04 -4.54
C ILE A 53 -3.79 6.94 -3.89
N LEU A 54 -4.31 5.71 -3.84
CA LEU A 54 -3.59 4.59 -3.22
C LEU A 54 -2.34 4.18 -4.02
N THR A 55 -2.38 4.28 -5.35
CA THR A 55 -1.21 4.03 -6.19
C THR A 55 -0.12 5.08 -5.97
N GLN A 56 -0.49 6.37 -5.89
CA GLN A 56 0.50 7.42 -5.60
C GLN A 56 1.05 7.32 -4.17
N LYS A 57 0.20 6.97 -3.19
CA LYS A 57 0.65 6.66 -1.83
C LYS A 57 1.64 5.50 -1.82
N TYR A 58 1.38 4.43 -2.58
CA TYR A 58 2.29 3.30 -2.71
C TYR A 58 3.67 3.71 -3.25
N ILE A 59 3.70 4.54 -4.30
CA ILE A 59 4.95 5.07 -4.89
C ILE A 59 5.68 5.95 -3.87
N ALA A 60 4.97 6.87 -3.22
CA ALA A 60 5.53 7.80 -2.24
C ALA A 60 6.11 7.10 -1.00
N MET A 61 5.62 5.90 -0.65
CA MET A 61 6.08 5.14 0.52
C MET A 61 7.20 4.15 0.21
N PHE A 62 7.66 4.05 -1.04
CA PHE A 62 8.73 3.15 -1.43
C PHE A 62 10.02 3.44 -0.65
N GLY A 63 10.54 2.44 0.07
CA GLY A 63 11.74 2.59 0.91
C GLY A 63 11.54 3.39 2.20
N ILE A 64 10.32 3.85 2.50
CA ILE A 64 10.00 4.67 3.69
C ILE A 64 9.13 3.90 4.67
N ASN A 65 7.98 3.37 4.20
CA ASN A 65 7.07 2.62 5.07
C ASN A 65 6.34 1.50 4.32
N GLY A 66 6.99 0.34 4.23
CA GLY A 66 6.43 -0.85 3.57
C GLY A 66 5.29 -1.53 4.34
N LEU A 67 5.17 -1.30 5.65
CA LEU A 67 4.08 -1.89 6.46
C LEU A 67 2.74 -1.21 6.18
N GLU A 68 2.77 0.10 5.97
CA GLU A 68 1.57 0.87 5.60
C GLU A 68 1.09 0.47 4.20
N THR A 69 1.99 0.34 3.24
CA THR A 69 1.62 -0.09 1.87
C THR A 69 1.09 -1.53 1.84
N TRP A 70 1.68 -2.44 2.63
CA TRP A 70 1.14 -3.80 2.78
C TRP A 70 -0.24 -3.81 3.47
N THR A 71 -0.49 -2.86 4.37
CA THR A 71 -1.80 -2.73 5.02
C THR A 71 -2.87 -2.21 4.05
N ASP A 72 -2.57 -1.20 3.24
CA ASP A 72 -3.47 -0.73 2.20
C ASP A 72 -3.77 -1.80 1.14
N TYR A 73 -2.75 -2.54 0.70
CA TYR A 73 -2.92 -3.65 -0.23
C TYR A 73 -3.87 -4.70 0.34
N ARG A 74 -3.68 -5.12 1.61
CA ARG A 74 -4.58 -6.11 2.22
C ARG A 74 -6.01 -5.60 2.39
N ARG A 75 -6.19 -4.29 2.60
CA ARG A 75 -7.50 -3.64 2.76
C ARG A 75 -8.24 -3.44 1.44
N THR A 76 -7.52 -3.17 0.34
CA THR A 76 -8.13 -2.68 -0.91
C THR A 76 -7.76 -3.45 -2.16
N GLY A 77 -6.71 -4.28 -2.11
CA GLY A 77 -6.12 -4.91 -3.29
C GLY A 77 -5.26 -3.96 -4.15
N ILE A 78 -5.04 -2.71 -3.72
CA ILE A 78 -4.34 -1.69 -4.51
C ILE A 78 -2.95 -1.40 -3.90
N PRO A 79 -1.89 -1.26 -4.73
CA PRO A 79 -1.87 -1.56 -6.16
C PRO A 79 -1.96 -3.07 -6.42
N ASP A 80 -2.33 -3.45 -7.65
CA ASP A 80 -2.27 -4.85 -8.07
C ASP A 80 -0.79 -5.27 -8.22
N VAL A 81 -0.26 -5.95 -7.19
CA VAL A 81 1.14 -6.35 -7.12
C VAL A 81 1.34 -7.70 -7.82
N PRO A 82 2.30 -7.82 -8.75
CA PRO A 82 2.55 -9.08 -9.42
C PRO A 82 3.09 -10.14 -8.45
N LEU A 83 2.67 -11.39 -8.66
CA LEU A 83 3.19 -12.53 -7.92
C LEU A 83 4.59 -12.89 -8.40
N SER A 84 5.40 -13.46 -7.50
CA SER A 84 6.70 -14.02 -7.85
C SER A 84 6.57 -15.10 -8.93
N ILE A 85 7.45 -15.06 -9.94
CA ILE A 85 7.52 -16.11 -10.97
C ILE A 85 8.27 -17.36 -10.49
N SER A 86 8.89 -17.31 -9.30
CA SER A 86 9.67 -18.42 -8.79
C SER A 86 8.81 -19.68 -8.62
N PRO A 87 9.29 -20.87 -9.04
CA PRO A 87 8.60 -22.12 -8.77
C PRO A 87 8.56 -22.47 -7.28
N SER A 88 9.47 -21.90 -6.46
CA SER A 88 9.54 -22.14 -5.02
C SER A 88 8.60 -21.29 -4.17
N ARG A 89 7.73 -20.45 -4.78
CA ARG A 89 6.86 -19.51 -4.05
C ARG A 89 5.81 -20.16 -3.13
N GLY A 90 5.57 -21.46 -3.28
CA GLY A 90 4.61 -22.23 -2.49
C GLY A 90 3.15 -22.00 -2.92
N SER A 91 2.67 -20.75 -2.93
CA SER A 91 1.30 -20.43 -3.35
C SER A 91 1.21 -19.16 -4.20
N ASN A 92 0.04 -18.94 -4.80
CA ASN A 92 -0.28 -17.76 -5.59
C ASN A 92 -0.97 -16.67 -4.75
N VAL A 93 -0.73 -16.64 -3.43
CA VAL A 93 -1.39 -15.70 -2.51
C VAL A 93 -0.34 -14.91 -1.75
N ILE A 94 -0.42 -13.59 -1.83
CA ILE A 94 0.41 -12.72 -0.99
C ILE A 94 -0.02 -12.89 0.47
N PRO A 95 0.91 -13.10 1.43
CA PRO A 95 0.56 -13.28 2.83
C PRO A 95 -0.33 -12.15 3.38
N LYS A 96 -1.34 -12.54 4.16
CA LYS A 96 -2.34 -11.65 4.77
C LYS A 96 -1.96 -11.23 6.19
N ARG A 97 -1.09 -11.97 6.86
CA ARG A 97 -0.58 -11.65 8.21
C ARG A 97 0.76 -12.30 8.47
N LEU A 98 1.43 -11.85 9.53
CA LEU A 98 2.58 -12.53 10.10
C LEU A 98 2.11 -13.62 11.08
N ILE A 99 2.95 -14.64 11.25
CA ILE A 99 2.77 -15.67 12.27
C ILE A 99 3.25 -15.16 13.62
N TYR A 100 2.65 -15.65 14.70
CA TYR A 100 3.20 -15.44 16.04
C TYR A 100 4.57 -16.13 16.15
N PRO A 101 5.52 -15.53 16.89
CA PRO A 101 6.82 -16.13 17.10
C PRO A 101 6.69 -17.42 17.91
N LEU A 102 7.68 -18.31 17.79
CA LEU A 102 7.64 -19.64 18.40
C LEU A 102 7.56 -19.56 19.93
N GLU A 103 8.17 -18.53 20.51
CA GLU A 103 8.21 -18.27 21.94
C GLU A 103 6.81 -18.07 22.55
N GLU A 104 5.85 -17.50 21.80
CA GLU A 104 4.46 -17.37 22.27
C GLU A 104 3.81 -18.74 22.50
N TYR A 105 4.13 -19.72 21.65
CA TYR A 105 3.63 -21.10 21.81
C TYR A 105 4.34 -21.85 22.94
N GLN A 106 5.51 -21.40 23.39
CA GLN A 106 6.27 -22.03 24.48
C GLN A 106 5.94 -21.42 25.85
N TYR A 107 5.93 -20.09 25.94
CA TYR A 107 5.80 -19.37 27.20
C TYR A 107 4.39 -18.84 27.46
N ASN A 108 3.54 -18.75 26.43
CA ASN A 108 2.19 -18.19 26.51
C ASN A 108 1.16 -19.07 25.78
N SER A 109 1.37 -20.39 25.81
CA SER A 109 0.66 -21.37 24.99
C SER A 109 -0.87 -21.30 25.12
N ALA A 110 -1.38 -21.07 26.33
CA ALA A 110 -2.81 -20.97 26.59
C ALA A 110 -3.48 -19.82 25.80
N ASN A 111 -2.79 -18.70 25.61
CA ASN A 111 -3.31 -17.57 24.83
C ASN A 111 -3.01 -17.75 23.33
N ALA A 112 -1.82 -18.20 22.97
CA ALA A 112 -1.43 -18.39 21.57
C ALA A 112 -2.33 -19.40 20.84
N VAL A 113 -2.78 -20.47 21.51
CA VAL A 113 -3.69 -21.46 20.93
C VAL A 113 -5.13 -20.95 20.80
N ASN A 114 -5.56 -20.02 21.67
CA ASN A 114 -6.89 -19.43 21.60
C ASN A 114 -7.10 -18.55 20.34
N GLU A 115 -6.01 -18.06 19.75
CA GLU A 115 -6.03 -17.35 18.47
C GLU A 115 -6.30 -18.27 17.27
N GLY A 116 -6.31 -19.59 17.49
CA GLY A 116 -6.56 -20.61 16.47
C GLY A 116 -5.34 -20.95 15.62
N THR A 117 -5.52 -21.87 14.66
CA THR A 117 -4.47 -22.22 13.69
C THR A 117 -4.31 -21.11 12.67
N ILE A 118 -3.22 -20.35 12.79
CA ILE A 118 -2.91 -19.24 11.89
C ILE A 118 -2.14 -19.73 10.66
N ASP A 119 -2.83 -19.75 9.52
CA ASP A 119 -2.18 -19.82 8.21
C ASP A 119 -2.06 -18.40 7.62
N PRO A 120 -0.82 -17.89 7.41
CA PRO A 120 -0.61 -16.53 6.92
C PRO A 120 -1.17 -16.28 5.52
N GLN A 121 -1.53 -17.30 4.74
CA GLN A 121 -2.06 -17.17 3.40
C GLN A 121 -3.60 -17.10 3.35
N SER A 122 -4.27 -17.73 4.32
CA SER A 122 -5.74 -17.80 4.36
C SER A 122 -6.34 -16.90 5.44
N ALA A 123 -5.75 -16.85 6.64
CA ALA A 123 -6.28 -16.13 7.80
C ALA A 123 -6.13 -14.61 7.67
N THR A 124 -7.27 -13.90 7.67
CA THR A 124 -7.32 -12.44 7.65
C THR A 124 -7.20 -11.84 9.05
N ILE A 125 -6.72 -10.61 9.13
CA ILE A 125 -6.78 -9.82 10.38
C ILE A 125 -8.18 -9.23 10.52
N PHE A 126 -8.66 -9.07 11.75
CA PHE A 126 -9.94 -8.40 12.03
C PHE A 126 -10.00 -7.02 11.34
N GLY A 127 -11.11 -6.72 10.68
CA GLY A 127 -11.32 -5.47 9.94
C GLY A 127 -10.73 -5.43 8.53
N ILE A 128 -9.95 -6.43 8.11
CA ILE A 128 -9.46 -6.55 6.72
C ILE A 128 -10.46 -7.36 5.89
N ARG A 129 -11.10 -6.69 4.93
CA ARG A 129 -11.87 -7.30 3.83
C ARG A 129 -11.51 -6.58 2.55
N ILE A 130 -11.12 -7.34 1.52
CA ILE A 130 -10.95 -6.79 0.17
C ILE A 130 -12.34 -6.35 -0.28
N ILE A 131 -12.48 -5.05 -0.56
CA ILE A 131 -13.69 -4.40 -1.07
C ILE A 131 -13.95 -4.77 -2.53
#